data_AF-A0A970ISS8-F1
#
_entry.id   AF-A0A970ISS8-F1
#
_cell.length_a   1.000
_cell.length_b   1.000
_cell.length_c   1.000
_cell.angle_alpha   90.00
_cell.angle_beta   90.00
_cell.angle_gamma   90.00
#
_symmetry.space_group_name_H-M   'P 1'
#
loop_
_entity.id
_entity.type
_entity.pdbx_description
1 polymer ?
#
loop_
_entity_poly.entity_id
_entity_poly.type
_entity_poly.pdbx_seq_one_letter_code
_entity_poly.pdbx_strand_id
1 'polypeptide(L)' 'MQFKSSKFYIGGGKKVGILLVVAVAIQLDTLMVGETVIFRVAAITYYIANEGFSILENWGAMGTNRPRMISSCGI' A
#
# COMPACT_ATOMS: atom_id res chain seq x y z
N MET A 1 21.55 -12.78 10.76
CA MET A 1 20.32 -12.02 10.49
C MET A 1 19.42 -12.13 11.72
N GLN A 2 19.37 -11.11 12.57
CA GLN A 2 18.53 -11.12 13.78
C GLN A 2 17.26 -10.32 13.46
N PHE A 3 16.15 -11.01 13.18
CA PHE A 3 14.86 -10.35 12.96
C PHE A 3 14.37 -9.78 14.28
N LYS A 4 14.67 -8.49 14.53
CA LYS A 4 14.20 -7.77 15.72
C LYS A 4 12.68 -7.61 15.62
N SER A 5 11.99 -8.55 16.26
CA SER A 5 10.59 -8.95 16.15
C SER A 5 9.52 -7.91 16.56
N SER A 6 9.84 -6.61 16.60
CA SER A 6 8.86 -5.59 17.04
C SER A 6 8.33 -4.77 15.86
N LYS A 7 9.21 -4.42 14.91
CA LYS A 7 8.83 -3.65 13.71
C LYS A 7 7.98 -4.47 12.73
N PHE A 8 8.23 -5.78 12.63
CA PHE A 8 7.42 -6.69 11.81
C PHE A 8 5.99 -6.85 12.35
N TYR A 9 5.78 -6.83 13.67
CA TYR A 9 4.46 -6.97 14.28
C TYR A 9 3.64 -5.68 14.17
N ILE A 10 4.29 -4.52 14.34
CA ILE A 10 3.67 -3.21 14.07
C ILE A 10 3.28 -3.10 12.58
N GLY A 11 4.17 -3.48 11.66
CA GLY A 11 3.90 -3.42 10.23
C GLY A 11 2.86 -4.45 9.77
N GLY A 12 2.97 -5.68 10.28
CA GLY A 12 2.06 -6.78 9.98
C GLY A 12 0.64 -6.54 10.50
N GLY A 13 0.50 -6.04 11.74
CA GLY A 13 -0.80 -5.67 12.29
C GLY A 13 -1.51 -4.57 11.49
N LYS A 14 -0.75 -3.58 11.00
CA LYS A 14 -1.27 -2.55 10.11
C LYS A 14 -1.76 -3.15 8.79
N LYS A 15 -1.03 -4.13 8.22
CA LYS A 15 -1.44 -4.87 7.01
C LYS A 15 -2.68 -5.75 7.24
N VAL A 16 -2.89 -6.29 8.44
CA VAL A 16 -4.13 -7.01 8.79
C VAL A 16 -5.33 -6.05 8.81
N GLY A 17 -5.16 -4.83 9.31
CA GLY A 17 -6.19 -3.78 9.25
C GLY A 17 -6.62 -3.45 7.80
N ILE A 18 -5.68 -3.45 6.86
CA ILE A 18 -5.95 -3.25 5.43
C ILE A 18 -6.87 -4.35 4.90
N LEU A 19 -6.60 -5.61 5.25
CA LEU A 19 -7.42 -6.75 4.83
C LEU A 19 -8.85 -6.68 5.37
N LEU A 20 -9.04 -6.17 6.60
CA LEU A 20 -10.37 -5.94 7.16
C LEU A 20 -11.14 -4.85 6.40
N VAL A 21 -10.48 -3.75 6.03
CA VAL A 21 -11.12 -2.69 5.24
C VAL A 21 -11.52 -3.19 3.85
N VAL A 22 -10.68 -4.01 3.21
CA VAL A 22 -11.02 -4.65 1.92
C VAL A 22 -12.21 -5.60 2.06
N ALA A 23 -12.30 -6.37 3.16
CA ALA A 23 -13.46 -7.22 3.43
C ALA A 23 -14.77 -6.43 3.56
N VAL A 24 -14.73 -5.26 4.20
CA VAL A 24 -15.90 -4.36 4.27
C VAL A 24 -16.24 -3.77 2.90
N ALA A 25 -15.24 -3.37 2.10
CA ALA A 25 -15.45 -2.86 0.75
C ALA A 25 -16.08 -3.92 -0.18
N ILE A 26 -15.71 -5.19 -0.01
CA ILE A 26 -16.34 -6.32 -0.72
C ILE A 26 -17.83 -6.42 -0.39
N GLN A 27 -18.17 -6.36 0.91
CA GLN A 27 -19.57 -6.41 1.35
C GLN A 27 -20.37 -5.22 0.84
N LEU A 28 -19.77 -4.02 0.81
CA LEU A 28 -20.39 -2.82 0.28
C LEU A 28 -20.61 -2.87 -1.24
N ASP A 29 -19.66 -3.39 -2.02
CA ASP A 29 -19.86 -3.60 -3.47
C ASP A 29 -21.06 -4.53 -3.72
N THR A 30 -21.13 -5.65 -3.00
CA THR A 30 -22.22 -6.63 -3.14
C THR A 30 -23.57 -6.07 -2.71
N LEU A 31 -23.62 -5.17 -1.72
CA LEU A 31 -24.86 -4.59 -1.22
C LEU A 31 -25.35 -3.36 -2.01
N MET A 32 -24.44 -2.52 -2.51
CA MET A 32 -24.79 -1.21 -3.06
C MET A 32 -24.76 -1.14 -4.58
N VAL A 33 -23.91 -1.93 -5.25
CA VAL A 33 -23.55 -1.70 -6.66
C VAL A 33 -23.90 -2.89 -7.58
N GLY A 34 -24.36 -4.01 -7.02
CA GLY A 34 -24.73 -5.20 -7.80
C GLY A 34 -23.52 -5.88 -8.45
N GLU A 35 -23.46 -5.90 -9.80
CA GLU A 35 -22.36 -6.53 -10.57
C GLU A 35 -21.08 -5.67 -10.66
N THR A 36 -21.18 -4.37 -10.39
CA THR A 36 -20.05 -3.44 -10.53
C THR A 36 -19.16 -3.43 -9.30
N VAL A 37 -17.85 -3.60 -9.50
CA VAL A 37 -16.85 -3.80 -8.43
C VAL A 37 -16.04 -2.53 -8.19
N ILE A 38 -16.70 -1.45 -7.75
CA ILE A 38 -16.08 -0.13 -7.66
C ILE A 38 -15.33 0.03 -6.33
N PHE A 39 -15.97 -0.32 -5.21
CA PHE A 39 -15.41 -0.12 -3.88
C PHE A 39 -14.22 -1.04 -3.60
N ARG A 40 -14.29 -2.30 -4.05
CA ARG A 40 -13.19 -3.26 -3.91
C ARG A 40 -11.96 -2.81 -4.69
N VAL A 41 -12.14 -2.40 -5.94
CA VAL A 41 -11.03 -1.95 -6.80
C VAL A 41 -10.41 -0.67 -6.26
N ALA A 42 -11.23 0.28 -5.82
CA ALA A 42 -10.75 1.52 -5.21
C ALA A 42 -9.95 1.26 -3.92
N ALA A 43 -10.46 0.42 -3.02
CA ALA A 43 -9.79 0.08 -1.77
C ALA A 43 -8.44 -0.62 -2.02
N ILE A 44 -8.41 -1.63 -2.92
CA ILE A 44 -7.19 -2.36 -3.26
C ILE A 44 -6.15 -1.42 -3.89
N THR A 45 -6.55 -0.62 -4.88
CA THR A 45 -5.63 0.28 -5.59
C THR A 45 -5.05 1.34 -4.66
N TYR A 46 -5.86 1.91 -3.76
CA TYR A 46 -5.40 2.86 -2.75
C TYR A 46 -4.31 2.27 -1.86
N TYR A 47 -4.49 1.04 -1.37
CA TYR A 47 -3.51 0.41 -0.50
C TYR A 47 -2.24 -0.04 -1.23
N ILE A 48 -2.36 -0.54 -2.47
CA ILE A 48 -1.20 -0.84 -3.32
C ILE A 48 -0.40 0.44 -3.57
N ALA A 49 -1.06 1.57 -3.86
CA ALA A 49 -0.38 2.84 -4.07
C ALA A 49 0.37 3.30 -2.81
N ASN A 50 -0.26 3.25 -1.62
CA ASN A 50 0.39 3.67 -0.37
C ASN A 50 1.61 2.83 0.00
N GLU A 51 1.51 1.50 -0.13
CA GLU A 51 2.67 0.61 0.10
C GLU A 51 3.73 0.80 -0.99
N GLY A 52 3.31 0.96 -2.25
CA GLY A 52 4.19 1.24 -3.38
C GLY A 52 5.00 2.52 -3.19
N PHE A 53 4.36 3.60 -2.73
CA PHE A 53 5.05 4.86 -2.39
C PHE A 53 6.05 4.67 -1.24
N SER A 54 5.70 3.91 -0.20
CA SER A 54 6.63 3.64 0.91
C SER A 54 7.84 2.80 0.47
N ILE A 55 7.63 1.86 -0.47
CA ILE A 55 8.72 1.11 -1.10
C ILE A 55 9.58 2.03 -1.96
N LEU A 56 8.97 2.91 -2.76
CA LEU A 56 9.69 3.89 -3.60
C LEU A 56 10.50 4.87 -2.76
N GLU A 57 9.98 5.33 -1.62
CA GLU A 57 10.69 6.18 -0.68
C GLU A 57 11.92 5.46 -0.10
N ASN A 58 11.74 4.23 0.40
CA ASN A 58 12.84 3.43 0.91
C ASN A 58 13.86 3.08 -0.20
N TRP A 59 13.40 2.84 -1.42
CA TRP A 59 14.26 2.60 -2.60
C TRP A 59 15.05 3.86 -2.98
N GLY A 60 14.41 5.03 -2.98
CA GLY A 60 15.09 6.31 -3.21
C GLY A 60 16.17 6.61 -2.18
N ALA A 61 15.93 6.25 -0.91
CA ALA A 61 16.89 6.40 0.18
C ALA A 61 18.06 5.39 0.11
N MET A 62 17.86 4.21 -0.50
CA MET A 62 18.91 3.20 -0.70
C MET A 62 19.94 3.57 -1.79
N GLY A 63 19.81 4.73 -2.45
CA GLY A 63 20.88 5.30 -3.27
C GLY A 63 21.16 4.59 -4.60
N THR A 64 20.30 3.67 -5.04
CA THR A 64 20.44 3.04 -6.36
C THR A 64 20.19 4.06 -7.47
N ASN A 65 21.03 4.04 -8.51
CA ASN A 65 20.97 4.94 -9.68
C ASN A 65 19.53 5.31 -10.08
N ARG A 66 19.09 6.52 -9.73
CA ARG A 66 17.80 7.03 -10.17
C ARG A 66 17.87 7.24 -11.69
N PRO A 67 16.89 6.77 -12.48
CA PRO A 67 16.77 7.23 -13.85
C PRO A 67 16.60 8.76 -13.83
N ARG A 68 17.38 9.46 -14.67
CA ARG A 68 17.51 10.93 -14.76
C ARG A 68 16.21 11.71 -15.01
N MET A 69 15.05 11.07 -14.98
CA MET A 69 13.75 11.71 -15.18
C MET A 69 13.25 12.47 -13.95
N ILE A 70 13.76 12.19 -12.75
CA ILE A 70 13.35 12.86 -11.49
C ILE A 70 14.48 13.68 -10.84
N SER A 71 15.57 13.94 -11.55
CA SER A 71 16.79 14.58 -11.00
C SER A 71 16.80 16.11 -11.09
N SER A 72 15.64 16.76 -11.22
CA SER A 72 15.58 18.23 -11.32
C SER A 72 14.42 18.80 -10.52
N CYS A 73 14.51 18.68 -9.20
CA CYS A 73 14.25 19.77 -8.25
C CYS A 73 14.36 19.15 -6.85
N GLY A 74 15.25 19.70 -6.02
CA GLY A 74 15.31 19.33 -4.62
C GLY A 74 13.97 19.66 -3.94
N ILE A 75 13.48 18.70 -3.17
CA ILE A 75 12.52 18.96 -2.10
C ILE A 75 13.33 18.88 -0.80
#